data_AF-A0A1G9DAI9-F1
#
_entry.id   AF-A0A1G9DAI9-F1
#
_cell.length_a   1.000
_cell.length_b   1.000
_cell.length_c   1.000
_cell.angle_alpha   90.00
_cell.angle_beta   90.00
_cell.angle_gamma   90.00
#
_symmetry.space_group_name_H-M   'P 1'
#
loop_
_entity.id
_entity.type
_entity.pdbx_description
1 polymer ?
#
loop_
_entity_poly.entity_id
_entity_poly.type
_entity_poly.pdbx_seq_one_letter_code
_entity_poly.pdbx_strand_id
1 'polypeptide(L)'
;MTDEQRLETDPEGHRPEGHDPERPEDQSLGGLLSEVARDVSELIRKEVELAKLEVREEAVKASKAGAKLGAAALMGNLAFLLAAFALAWGLAEVMPAGWAFLVVAVIAAAVAGGLFAVGRKQFREVSPVPRQTGETLKEDVEWARERMS
;
A
#
# COMPACT_ATOMS: atom_id res chain seq x y z
N MET A 1 68.57 -39.93 60.48
CA MET A 1 67.47 -39.29 61.23
C MET A 1 66.22 -39.59 60.41
N THR A 2 65.67 -40.80 60.66
CA THR A 2 64.38 -41.00 61.35
C THR A 2 63.21 -40.49 60.51
N ASP A 3 62.08 -41.16 60.39
CA ASP A 3 61.63 -42.49 60.77
C ASP A 3 60.25 -42.60 60.07
N GLU A 4 59.84 -43.82 59.77
CA GLU A 4 58.49 -44.31 60.02
C GLU A 4 57.30 -43.39 59.67
N GLN A 5 56.52 -43.76 58.65
CA GLN A 5 55.28 -44.50 58.91
C GLN A 5 54.55 -44.88 57.62
N ARG A 6 54.49 -46.20 57.47
CA ARG A 6 53.56 -47.02 56.70
C ARG A 6 52.12 -46.80 57.20
N LEU A 7 51.14 -46.82 56.29
CA LEU A 7 49.71 -47.18 56.41
C LEU A 7 49.04 -46.63 55.13
N GLU A 8 48.81 -47.37 54.05
CA GLU A 8 47.92 -48.53 53.93
C GLU A 8 46.57 -48.29 54.63
N THR A 9 45.58 -47.80 53.87
CA THR A 9 44.21 -48.34 53.69
C THR A 9 43.24 -47.19 53.38
N ASP A 10 42.70 -47.16 52.16
CA ASP A 10 41.28 -47.43 51.86
C ASP A 10 40.94 -46.92 50.44
N PRO A 11 40.54 -47.79 49.50
CA PRO A 11 39.91 -47.37 48.26
C PRO A 11 38.41 -47.15 48.49
N GLU A 12 37.82 -46.27 47.67
CA GLU A 12 36.39 -46.00 47.51
C GLU A 12 35.81 -44.82 48.27
N GLY A 13 35.11 -43.97 47.50
CA GLY A 13 34.17 -42.99 48.05
C GLY A 13 34.28 -41.57 47.51
N HIS A 14 34.91 -41.32 46.36
CA HIS A 14 34.66 -40.05 45.64
C HIS A 14 33.26 -40.13 45.03
N ARG A 15 32.27 -39.71 45.83
CA ARG A 15 30.90 -39.47 45.40
C ARG A 15 30.95 -38.55 44.18
N PRO A 16 30.34 -38.94 43.05
CA PRO A 16 30.22 -38.03 41.93
C PRO A 16 29.46 -36.80 42.43
N GLU A 17 30.05 -35.64 42.16
CA GLU A 17 29.38 -34.36 42.33
C GLU A 17 28.00 -34.45 41.68
N GLY A 18 26.99 -34.02 42.42
CA GLY A 18 25.70 -33.69 41.84
C GLY A 18 25.92 -32.53 40.87
N HIS A 19 26.32 -32.86 39.65
CA HIS A 19 25.91 -32.09 38.50
C HIS A 19 24.39 -32.22 38.51
N ASP A 20 23.72 -31.25 39.15
CA ASP A 20 22.32 -30.99 38.84
C ASP A 20 22.36 -30.74 37.34
N PRO A 21 21.90 -31.68 36.50
CA PRO A 21 21.84 -31.39 35.10
C PRO A 21 20.81 -30.27 35.07
N GLU A 22 21.25 -29.06 34.73
CA GLU A 22 20.38 -28.16 33.98
C GLU A 22 19.71 -29.06 32.96
N ARG A 23 18.44 -29.37 33.22
CA ARG A 23 17.64 -30.20 32.35
C ARG A 23 17.88 -29.57 30.98
N PRO A 24 18.44 -30.31 30.00
CA PRO A 24 18.27 -29.92 28.63
C PRO A 24 16.76 -29.94 28.51
N GLU A 25 16.12 -28.77 28.63
CA GLU A 25 14.70 -28.65 28.39
C GLU A 25 14.53 -29.26 27.01
N ASP A 26 13.87 -30.41 27.02
CA ASP A 26 13.63 -31.20 25.84
C ASP A 26 13.16 -30.21 24.78
N GLN A 27 13.92 -30.10 23.69
CA GLN A 27 13.38 -29.60 22.43
C GLN A 27 12.31 -30.60 22.01
N SER A 28 11.18 -30.54 22.71
CA SER A 28 10.02 -31.35 22.47
C SER A 28 9.52 -30.94 21.09
N LEU A 29 8.96 -31.91 20.35
CA LEU A 29 8.31 -31.64 19.07
C LEU A 29 7.26 -30.51 19.18
N GLY A 30 6.68 -30.30 20.37
CA GLY A 30 5.80 -29.17 20.67
C GLY A 30 6.50 -27.82 20.76
N GLY A 31 7.73 -27.76 21.29
CA GLY A 31 8.54 -26.55 21.32
C GLY A 31 8.95 -26.06 19.92
N LEU A 32 9.40 -26.98 19.06
CA LEU A 32 9.79 -26.67 17.68
C LEU A 32 8.58 -26.23 16.83
N LEU A 33 7.42 -26.87 17.01
CA LEU A 33 6.19 -26.47 16.30
C LEU A 33 5.70 -25.09 16.76
N SER A 34 5.84 -24.77 18.05
CA SER A 34 5.52 -23.45 18.62
C SER A 34 6.43 -22.36 18.03
N GLU A 35 7.71 -22.66 17.85
CA GLU A 35 8.69 -21.74 17.26
C GLU A 35 8.39 -21.47 15.78
N VAL A 36 8.12 -22.51 14.98
CA VAL A 36 7.71 -22.36 13.57
C VAL A 36 6.40 -21.57 13.45
N ALA A 37 5.40 -21.84 14.31
CA ALA A 37 4.15 -21.09 14.32
C ALA A 37 4.37 -19.61 14.65
N ARG A 38 5.34 -19.31 15.53
CA ARG A 38 5.75 -17.93 15.85
C ARG A 38 6.42 -17.26 14.66
N ASP A 39 7.32 -17.96 13.96
CA ASP A 39 8.02 -17.42 12.80
C ASP A 39 7.09 -17.14 11.61
N VAL A 40 6.14 -18.05 11.35
CA VAL A 40 5.10 -17.82 10.33
C VAL A 40 4.19 -16.64 10.71
N SER A 41 3.81 -16.53 11.98
CA SER A 41 3.03 -15.39 12.47
C SER A 41 3.80 -14.06 12.33
N GLU A 42 5.11 -14.10 12.54
CA GLU A 42 5.99 -12.94 12.35
C GLU A 42 6.13 -12.57 10.87
N LEU A 43 6.27 -13.54 9.97
CA LEU A 43 6.33 -13.32 8.53
C LEU A 43 5.03 -12.69 7.99
N ILE A 44 3.87 -13.24 8.38
CA ILE A 44 2.57 -12.69 7.98
C ILE A 44 2.44 -11.24 8.46
N ARG A 45 2.87 -10.94 9.70
CA ARG A 45 2.87 -9.57 10.20
C ARG A 45 3.78 -8.66 9.37
N LYS A 46 4.97 -9.13 8.99
CA LYS A 46 5.91 -8.39 8.12
C LYS A 46 5.34 -8.14 6.72
N GLU A 47 4.69 -9.12 6.10
CA GLU A 47 4.04 -8.95 4.79
C GLU A 47 2.91 -7.92 4.86
N VAL A 48 2.10 -7.95 5.93
CA VAL A 48 1.07 -6.93 6.16
C VAL A 48 1.69 -5.55 6.38
N GLU A 49 2.78 -5.44 7.12
CA GLU A 49 3.51 -4.18 7.30
C GLU A 49 4.09 -3.67 5.98
N LEU A 50 4.69 -4.55 5.17
CA LEU A 50 5.22 -4.20 3.86
C LEU A 50 4.11 -3.76 2.91
N ALA A 51 3.01 -4.50 2.82
CA ALA A 51 1.86 -4.14 1.99
C ALA A 51 1.27 -2.79 2.42
N LYS A 52 1.20 -2.52 3.73
CA LYS A 52 0.78 -1.20 4.24
C LYS A 52 1.75 -0.08 3.81
N LEU A 53 3.05 -0.35 3.82
CA LEU A 53 4.05 0.61 3.37
C LEU A 53 3.92 0.90 1.87
N GLU A 54 3.80 -0.14 1.04
CA GLU A 54 3.65 0.00 -0.41
C GLU A 54 2.38 0.77 -0.77
N VAL A 55 1.24 0.42 -0.15
CA VAL A 55 -0.02 1.17 -0.31
C VAL A 55 0.14 2.63 0.12
N ARG A 56 0.86 2.90 1.21
CA ARG A 56 1.12 4.28 1.67
C ARG A 56 1.99 5.04 0.68
N GLU A 57 3.03 4.43 0.13
CA GLU A 57 3.90 5.04 -0.86
C GLU A 57 3.14 5.36 -2.15
N GLU A 58 2.34 4.41 -2.64
CA GLU A 58 1.48 4.63 -3.81
C GLU A 58 0.43 5.71 -3.55
N ALA A 59 -0.19 5.74 -2.37
CA ALA A 59 -1.11 6.81 -1.97
C ALA A 59 -0.42 8.18 -1.93
N VAL A 60 0.82 8.26 -1.45
CA VAL A 60 1.61 9.51 -1.45
C VAL A 60 1.96 9.95 -2.87
N LYS A 61 2.34 9.02 -3.76
CA LYS A 61 2.60 9.33 -5.17
C LYS A 61 1.34 9.83 -5.87
N ALA A 62 0.23 9.11 -5.70
CA ALA A 62 -1.07 9.45 -6.28
C ALA A 62 -1.59 10.80 -5.75
N SER A 63 -1.49 11.06 -4.45
CA SER A 63 -1.91 12.34 -3.86
C SER A 63 -1.06 13.51 -4.34
N LYS A 64 0.27 13.35 -4.46
CA LYS A 64 1.15 14.38 -5.05
C LYS A 64 0.80 14.66 -6.51
N ALA A 65 0.54 13.61 -7.31
CA ALA A 65 0.10 13.77 -8.69
C ALA A 65 -1.26 14.48 -8.76
N GLY A 66 -2.22 14.06 -7.95
CA GLY A 66 -3.53 14.69 -7.82
C GLY A 66 -3.44 16.17 -7.41
N ALA A 67 -2.58 16.51 -6.46
CA ALA A 67 -2.36 17.90 -6.04
C ALA A 67 -1.80 18.76 -7.18
N LYS A 68 -0.82 18.26 -7.93
CA LYS A 68 -0.27 18.97 -9.10
C LYS A 68 -1.31 19.17 -10.19
N LEU A 69 -2.10 18.13 -10.50
CA LEU A 69 -3.19 18.23 -11.49
C LEU A 69 -4.28 19.20 -11.03
N GLY A 70 -4.65 19.17 -9.75
CA GLY A 70 -5.58 20.12 -9.16
C GLY A 70 -5.08 21.56 -9.25
N ALA A 71 -3.82 21.81 -8.89
CA ALA A 71 -3.20 23.13 -9.01
C ALA A 71 -3.14 23.60 -10.47
N ALA A 72 -2.77 22.71 -11.40
CA ALA A 72 -2.75 23.01 -12.83
C ALA A 72 -4.14 23.34 -13.37
N ALA A 73 -5.19 22.62 -12.94
CA ALA A 73 -6.56 22.90 -13.32
C ALA A 73 -7.02 24.28 -12.80
N LEU A 74 -6.70 24.64 -11.55
CA LEU A 74 -7.01 25.95 -10.98
C LEU A 74 -6.29 27.09 -11.72
N MET A 75 -4.98 26.95 -11.92
CA MET A 75 -4.17 27.95 -12.64
C MET A 75 -4.59 28.07 -14.11
N GLY A 76 -4.88 26.93 -14.76
CA GLY A 76 -5.40 26.89 -16.11
C GLY A 76 -6.76 27.58 -16.23
N ASN A 77 -7.65 27.37 -15.26
CA ASN A 77 -8.94 28.07 -15.22
C ASN A 77 -8.77 29.59 -15.05
N LEU A 78 -7.89 30.03 -14.15
CA LEU A 78 -7.60 31.46 -13.99
C LEU A 78 -7.02 32.07 -15.27
N ALA A 79 -6.05 31.40 -15.89
CA ALA A 79 -5.46 31.83 -17.16
C ALA A 79 -6.50 31.89 -18.28
N PHE A 80 -7.40 30.91 -18.36
CA PHE A 80 -8.51 30.89 -19.32
C PHE A 80 -9.46 32.07 -19.11
N LEU A 81 -9.85 32.39 -17.87
CA LEU A 81 -10.70 33.54 -17.58
C LEU A 81 -10.04 34.87 -17.96
N LEU A 82 -8.74 35.04 -17.66
CA LEU A 82 -7.98 36.22 -18.06
C LEU A 82 -7.86 36.34 -19.59
N ALA A 83 -7.62 35.23 -20.28
CA ALA A 83 -7.56 35.20 -21.74
C ALA A 83 -8.91 35.54 -22.38
N ALA A 84 -10.01 34.97 -21.87
CA ALA A 84 -11.37 35.27 -22.33
C ALA A 84 -11.71 36.75 -22.11
N PHE A 85 -11.36 37.30 -20.94
CA PHE A 85 -11.52 38.72 -20.65
C PHE A 85 -10.70 39.60 -21.61
N ALA A 86 -9.41 39.29 -21.80
CA ALA A 86 -8.55 40.03 -22.71
C ALA A 86 -9.05 39.99 -24.16
N LEU A 87 -9.54 38.84 -24.62
CA LEU A 87 -10.12 38.68 -25.94
C LEU A 87 -11.40 39.52 -26.10
N ALA A 88 -12.30 39.45 -25.11
CA ALA A 88 -13.54 40.24 -25.12
C ALA A 88 -13.25 41.74 -25.08
N TRP A 89 -12.26 42.15 -24.29
CA TRP A 89 -11.80 43.53 -24.22
C TRP A 89 -11.22 43.99 -25.56
N GLY A 90 -10.33 43.21 -26.19
CA GLY A 90 -9.78 43.53 -27.49
C GLY A 90 -10.86 43.63 -28.59
N LEU A 91 -11.88 42.77 -28.53
CA LEU A 91 -13.01 42.82 -29.45
C LEU A 91 -13.92 44.04 -29.19
N ALA A 92 -13.96 44.54 -27.96
CA ALA A 92 -14.71 45.74 -27.60
C ALA A 92 -14.15 47.03 -28.24
N GLU A 93 -12.92 47.01 -28.77
CA GLU A 93 -12.35 48.14 -29.53
C GLU A 93 -13.01 48.31 -30.91
N VAL A 94 -13.70 47.28 -31.43
CA VAL A 94 -14.32 47.29 -32.77
C VAL A 94 -15.83 47.08 -32.76
N MET A 95 -16.43 46.80 -31.60
CA MET A 95 -17.88 46.64 -31.43
C MET A 95 -18.32 46.95 -29.99
N PRO A 96 -19.62 47.17 -29.71
CA PRO A 96 -20.07 47.46 -28.34
C PRO A 96 -19.68 46.35 -27.36
N ALA A 97 -19.12 46.74 -26.21
CA ALA A 97 -18.56 45.81 -25.23
C ALA A 97 -19.53 44.68 -24.84
N GLY A 98 -20.82 44.97 -24.67
CA GLY A 98 -21.81 43.92 -24.36
C GLY A 98 -21.85 42.80 -25.39
N TRP A 99 -21.77 43.12 -26.69
CA TRP A 99 -21.75 42.13 -27.76
C TRP A 99 -20.42 41.39 -27.85
N ALA A 100 -19.30 42.08 -27.62
CA ALA A 100 -17.97 41.46 -27.59
C ALA A 100 -17.87 40.37 -26.52
N PHE A 101 -18.28 40.70 -25.28
CA PHE A 101 -18.30 39.75 -24.18
C PHE A 101 -19.30 38.60 -24.42
N LEU A 102 -20.46 38.88 -25.04
CA LEU A 102 -21.43 37.84 -25.37
C LEU A 102 -20.88 36.85 -26.40
N VAL A 103 -20.20 37.32 -27.45
CA VAL A 103 -19.57 36.44 -28.46
C VAL A 103 -18.53 35.54 -27.80
N VAL A 104 -17.63 36.10 -26.98
CA VAL A 104 -16.60 35.30 -26.30
C VAL A 104 -17.22 34.31 -25.31
N ALA A 105 -18.28 34.71 -24.59
CA ALA A 105 -19.00 33.83 -23.68
C ALA A 105 -19.65 32.64 -24.40
N VAL A 106 -20.26 32.86 -25.58
CA VAL A 106 -20.85 31.77 -26.38
C VAL A 106 -19.78 30.80 -26.87
N ILE A 107 -18.63 31.31 -27.33
CA ILE A 107 -17.49 30.48 -27.76
C ILE A 107 -16.97 29.64 -26.58
N ALA A 108 -16.75 30.26 -25.43
CA ALA A 108 -16.31 29.58 -24.22
C ALA A 108 -17.32 28.50 -23.76
N ALA A 109 -18.62 28.81 -23.82
CA ALA A 109 -19.69 27.87 -23.48
C ALA A 109 -19.74 26.67 -24.44
N ALA A 110 -19.52 26.89 -25.74
CA ALA A 110 -19.46 25.80 -26.72
C ALA A 110 -18.29 24.86 -26.45
N VAL A 111 -17.09 25.42 -26.17
CA VAL A 111 -15.90 24.63 -25.79
C VAL A 111 -16.16 23.84 -24.50
N ALA A 112 -16.69 24.51 -23.46
CA ALA A 112 -17.02 23.87 -22.19
C ALA A 112 -18.05 22.74 -22.36
N GLY A 113 -19.10 22.97 -23.14
CA GLY A 113 -20.12 21.96 -23.45
C GLY A 113 -19.55 20.75 -24.18
N GLY A 114 -18.65 20.97 -25.15
CA GLY A 114 -17.94 19.89 -25.85
C GLY A 114 -17.06 19.06 -24.93
N LEU A 115 -16.24 19.72 -24.10
CA LEU A 115 -15.39 19.04 -23.10
C LEU A 115 -16.23 18.25 -22.09
N PHE A 116 -17.34 18.82 -21.62
CA PHE A 116 -18.26 18.14 -20.71
C PHE A 116 -18.87 16.89 -21.35
N ALA A 117 -19.30 16.96 -22.61
CA ALA A 117 -19.86 15.82 -23.32
C ALA A 117 -18.83 14.68 -23.48
N VAL A 118 -17.60 15.00 -23.88
CA VAL A 118 -16.51 14.02 -24.02
C VAL A 118 -16.15 13.42 -22.67
N GLY A 119 -15.92 14.26 -21.65
CA GLY A 119 -15.57 13.79 -20.31
C GLY A 119 -16.66 12.92 -19.69
N ARG A 120 -17.93 13.30 -19.88
CA ARG A 120 -19.07 12.48 -19.42
C ARG A 120 -19.13 11.13 -20.13
N LYS A 121 -18.82 11.06 -21.42
CA LYS A 121 -18.76 9.79 -22.14
C LYS A 121 -17.65 8.89 -21.59
N GLN A 122 -16.43 9.43 -21.47
CA GLN A 122 -15.28 8.69 -20.94
C GLN A 122 -15.52 8.20 -19.52
N PHE A 123 -16.10 9.04 -18.65
CA PHE A 123 -16.40 8.65 -17.27
C PHE A 123 -17.39 7.49 -17.19
N ARG A 124 -18.34 7.39 -18.12
CA ARG A 124 -19.29 6.26 -18.18
C ARG A 124 -18.64 4.95 -18.65
N GLU A 125 -17.49 5.03 -19.31
CA GLU A 125 -16.77 3.86 -19.83
C GLU A 125 -15.76 3.29 -18.80
N VAL A 126 -15.45 4.03 -17.73
CA VAL A 126 -14.58 3.55 -16.65
C VAL A 126 -15.35 2.56 -15.77
N SER A 127 -14.97 1.28 -15.80
CA SER A 127 -15.46 0.29 -14.83
C SER A 127 -14.54 0.26 -13.59
N PRO A 128 -15.04 0.55 -12.38
CA PRO A 128 -14.23 0.61 -11.16
C PRO A 128 -13.73 -0.75 -10.67
N VAL A 129 -14.22 -1.86 -11.23
CA VAL A 129 -13.77 -3.22 -10.90
C VAL A 129 -12.93 -3.75 -12.06
N PRO A 130 -11.67 -4.17 -11.82
CA PRO A 130 -10.89 -4.89 -12.82
C PRO A 130 -11.64 -6.17 -13.19
N ARG A 131 -12.09 -6.28 -14.45
CA ARG A 131 -12.91 -7.42 -14.89
C ARG A 131 -12.20 -8.76 -14.70
N GLN A 132 -10.87 -8.78 -14.87
CA GLN A 132 -10.06 -9.97 -14.71
C GLN A 132 -10.03 -10.47 -13.25
N THR A 133 -9.90 -9.58 -12.26
CA THR A 133 -9.84 -9.99 -10.85
C THR A 133 -11.19 -10.53 -10.34
N GLY A 134 -12.32 -10.03 -10.86
CA GLY A 134 -13.63 -10.53 -10.49
C GLY A 134 -13.97 -11.90 -11.06
N GLU A 135 -13.45 -12.25 -12.25
CA GLU A 135 -13.64 -13.57 -12.87
C GLU A 135 -12.72 -14.61 -12.25
N THR A 136 -11.43 -14.29 -12.04
CA THR A 136 -10.49 -15.21 -11.38
C THR A 136 -10.91 -15.55 -9.95
N LEU A 137 -11.40 -14.57 -9.18
CA LEU A 137 -11.92 -14.83 -7.83
C LEU A 137 -13.19 -15.70 -7.82
N LYS A 138 -13.98 -15.71 -8.90
CA LYS A 138 -15.15 -16.60 -9.01
C LYS A 138 -14.73 -18.01 -9.38
N GLU A 139 -13.82 -18.15 -10.34
CA GLU A 139 -13.21 -19.43 -10.71
C GLU A 139 -12.53 -20.10 -9.50
N ASP A 140 -11.76 -19.34 -8.71
CA ASP A 140 -11.08 -19.86 -7.52
C ASP A 140 -12.06 -20.38 -6.45
N VAL A 141 -13.18 -19.69 -6.26
CA VAL A 141 -14.24 -20.10 -5.31
C VAL A 141 -15.01 -21.32 -5.81
N GLU A 142 -15.25 -21.42 -7.11
CA GLU A 142 -15.88 -22.60 -7.72
C GLU A 142 -14.98 -23.84 -7.60
N TRP A 143 -13.69 -23.71 -7.89
CA TRP A 143 -12.71 -24.79 -7.74
C TRP A 143 -12.58 -25.27 -6.28
N ALA A 144 -12.63 -24.34 -5.33
CA ALA A 144 -12.62 -24.66 -3.90
C ALA A 144 -13.89 -25.39 -3.44
N ARG A 145 -15.07 -25.04 -3.99
CA ARG A 145 -16.33 -25.72 -3.68
C ARG A 145 -16.40 -27.14 -4.23
N GLU A 146 -15.94 -27.34 -5.47
CA GLU A 146 -15.94 -28.66 -6.12
C GLU A 146 -15.00 -29.66 -5.42
N ARG A 147 -13.94 -29.17 -4.77
CA ARG A 147 -13.02 -30.01 -3.99
C ARG A 147 -13.57 -30.44 -2.62
N MET A 148 -14.57 -29.74 -2.10
CA MET A 148 -15.16 -29.97 -0.77
C MET A 148 -16.47 -30.75 -0.81
N SER A 149 -17.04 -30.99 -2.00
CA SER A 149 -18.18 -31.87 -2.26
C SER A 149 -17.71 -33.24 -2.73
#